data_AF-A0AAU4ANL2-F1
#
_entry.id   AF-A0AAU4ANL2-F1
#
_cell.length_a   1.000
_cell.length_b   1.000
_cell.length_c   1.000
_cell.angle_alpha   90.00
_cell.angle_beta   90.00
_cell.angle_gamma   90.00
#
_symmetry.space_group_name_H-M   'P 1'
#
loop_
_entity.id
_entity.type
_entity.pdbx_description
1 polymer ?
#
loop_
_entity_poly.entity_id
_entity_poly.type
_entity_poly.pdbx_seq_one_letter_code
_entity_poly.pdbx_strand_id
1 'polypeptide(L)'
;MHTTPYALEHSDKYADTCPYCQTGFTTDASPRRIFCSKTCRDLSRTSEAALEDRTCPICDNTFRAAKTVRQVYCSPTCRRDAERQRDQARDADRARRLGENPLPQRTAPPALPELTEPSIMTRPPNRPLLRPQAPERDPLEPTATRDCPHCHQPVTIVALLATPEAARPTVHTTIPDIVPLRRAP
;
A
#
# COMPACT_ATOMS: atom_id res chain seq x y z
N MET A 1 -47.51 -54.53 22.90
CA MET A 1 -47.70 -53.20 22.28
C MET A 1 -47.32 -52.15 23.30
N HIS A 2 -46.07 -51.68 23.28
CA HIS A 2 -45.59 -50.66 24.21
C HIS A 2 -45.40 -49.36 23.41
N THR A 3 -46.36 -48.45 23.56
CA THR A 3 -46.29 -47.08 23.08
C THR A 3 -45.23 -46.34 23.89
N THR A 4 -44.15 -45.94 23.24
CA THR A 4 -43.21 -44.94 23.75
C THR A 4 -43.93 -43.60 23.87
N PRO A 5 -44.02 -42.98 25.06
CA PRO A 5 -44.52 -41.62 25.16
C PRO A 5 -43.47 -40.66 24.59
N TYR A 6 -44.00 -39.72 23.80
CA TYR A 6 -43.31 -38.65 23.11
C TYR A 6 -42.26 -37.94 23.97
N ALA A 7 -41.13 -37.62 23.34
CA ALA A 7 -40.15 -36.66 23.85
C ALA A 7 -40.85 -35.37 24.28
N LEU A 8 -40.78 -35.04 25.56
CA LEU A 8 -41.13 -33.73 26.08
C LEU A 8 -40.16 -32.72 25.47
N GLU A 9 -40.62 -32.03 24.43
CA GLU A 9 -40.00 -30.84 23.89
C GLU A 9 -39.91 -29.80 25.00
N HIS A 10 -38.76 -29.74 25.67
CA HIS A 10 -38.43 -28.67 26.61
C HIS A 10 -38.27 -27.39 25.78
N SER A 11 -39.39 -26.69 25.61
CA SER A 11 -39.42 -25.31 25.13
C SER A 11 -38.87 -24.42 26.25
N ASP A 12 -37.56 -24.52 26.50
CA ASP A 12 -36.86 -23.68 27.47
C ASP A 12 -36.79 -22.27 26.90
N LYS A 13 -37.85 -21.50 27.16
CA LYS A 13 -37.89 -20.07 26.85
C LYS A 13 -37.01 -19.35 27.85
N TYR A 14 -35.82 -18.94 27.43
CA TYR A 14 -34.95 -18.12 28.25
C TYR A 14 -35.46 -16.68 28.22
N ALA A 15 -35.87 -16.17 29.37
CA ALA A 15 -36.24 -14.77 29.57
C ALA A 15 -34.98 -13.96 29.87
N ASP A 16 -34.57 -13.12 28.92
CA ASP A 16 -33.42 -12.23 29.04
C ASP A 16 -33.87 -10.77 29.04
N THR A 17 -33.03 -9.90 29.62
CA THR A 17 -33.26 -8.44 29.59
C THR A 17 -32.35 -7.80 28.56
N CYS A 18 -32.93 -7.00 27.66
CA CYS A 18 -32.15 -6.32 26.63
C CYS A 18 -31.30 -5.20 27.25
N PRO A 19 -29.96 -5.18 27.09
CA PRO A 19 -29.12 -4.16 27.71
C PRO A 19 -29.31 -2.75 27.13
N TYR A 20 -29.97 -2.63 25.97
CA TYR A 20 -30.21 -1.35 25.32
C TYR A 20 -31.50 -0.67 25.78
N CYS A 21 -32.65 -1.36 25.68
CA CYS A 21 -33.96 -0.80 26.03
C CYS A 21 -34.50 -1.30 27.37
N GLN A 22 -33.76 -2.18 28.06
CA GLN A 22 -34.08 -2.73 29.38
C GLN A 22 -35.41 -3.50 29.45
N THR A 23 -36.02 -3.82 28.30
CA THR A 23 -37.22 -4.64 28.22
C THR A 23 -36.86 -6.12 28.30
N GLY A 24 -37.62 -6.87 29.09
CA GLY A 24 -37.58 -8.33 29.07
C GLY A 24 -38.03 -8.88 27.71
N PHE A 25 -37.36 -9.92 27.21
CA PHE A 25 -37.73 -10.64 25.99
C PHE A 25 -37.45 -12.12 26.16
N THR A 26 -38.26 -12.96 25.51
CA THR A 26 -38.07 -14.41 25.50
C THR A 26 -37.35 -14.82 24.22
N THR A 27 -36.44 -15.80 24.32
CA THR A 27 -35.78 -16.38 23.17
C THR A 27 -36.12 -17.86 23.04
N ASP A 28 -36.71 -18.24 21.91
CA ASP A 28 -37.11 -19.63 21.64
C ASP A 28 -36.01 -20.44 20.91
N ALA A 29 -34.98 -19.77 20.38
CA ALA A 29 -34.09 -20.34 19.36
C ALA A 29 -32.60 -20.38 19.71
N SER A 30 -32.11 -19.58 20.67
CA SER A 30 -30.70 -19.62 21.04
C SER A 30 -30.40 -18.87 22.34
N PRO A 31 -29.73 -19.51 23.32
CA PRO A 31 -29.25 -18.85 24.54
C PRO A 31 -28.14 -17.81 24.29
N ARG A 32 -27.74 -17.58 23.03
CA ARG A 32 -26.73 -16.57 22.64
C ARG A 32 -27.33 -15.21 22.25
N ARG A 33 -28.65 -15.07 22.18
CA ARG A 33 -29.28 -13.81 21.75
C ARG A 33 -29.38 -12.82 22.93
N ILE A 34 -28.47 -11.86 22.96
CA ILE A 34 -28.39 -10.83 24.02
C ILE A 34 -29.41 -9.67 23.85
N PHE A 35 -29.89 -9.41 22.63
CA PHE A 35 -30.75 -8.25 22.32
C PHE A 35 -32.17 -8.67 21.91
N CYS A 36 -33.17 -7.90 22.37
CA CYS A 36 -34.58 -8.14 22.07
C CYS A 36 -34.92 -7.99 20.58
N SER A 37 -34.14 -7.21 19.81
CA SER A 37 -34.33 -7.02 18.37
C SER A 37 -33.02 -6.70 17.67
N LYS A 38 -33.02 -6.80 16.32
CA LYS A 38 -31.90 -6.33 15.50
C LYS A 38 -31.71 -4.81 15.64
N THR A 39 -32.80 -4.05 15.78
CA THR A 39 -32.73 -2.60 15.99
C THR A 39 -32.01 -2.24 17.29
N CYS A 40 -32.34 -2.89 18.42
CA CYS A 40 -31.64 -2.66 19.69
C CYS A 40 -30.17 -3.07 19.63
N ARG A 41 -29.84 -4.12 18.87
CA ARG A 41 -28.45 -4.52 18.64
C ARG A 41 -27.68 -3.44 17.86
N ASP A 42 -28.27 -2.91 16.80
CA ASP A 42 -27.62 -1.92 15.95
C ASP A 42 -27.48 -0.58 16.68
N LEU A 43 -28.53 -0.14 17.39
CA LEU A 43 -28.49 1.05 18.24
C LEU A 43 -27.47 0.92 19.39
N SER A 44 -27.36 -0.26 19.99
CA SER A 44 -26.33 -0.53 20.99
C SER A 44 -24.91 -0.49 20.42
N ARG A 45 -24.71 -0.72 19.11
CA ARG A 45 -23.39 -0.65 18.47
C ARG A 45 -23.01 0.78 18.08
N THR A 46 -23.98 1.64 17.84
CA THR A 46 -23.79 3.05 17.48
C THR A 46 -23.97 4.01 18.65
N SER A 47 -24.33 3.51 19.84
CA SER A 47 -24.47 4.33 21.04
C SER A 47 -23.12 4.91 21.48
N GLU A 48 -23.16 6.02 22.21
CA GLU A 48 -21.94 6.68 22.71
C GLU A 48 -21.11 5.77 23.62
N ALA A 49 -21.77 4.88 24.38
CA ALA A 49 -21.09 3.88 25.20
C ALA A 49 -20.26 2.87 24.38
N ALA A 50 -20.64 2.61 23.12
CA ALA A 50 -19.94 1.72 22.21
C ALA A 50 -18.83 2.42 21.39
N LEU A 51 -18.79 3.76 21.41
CA LEU A 51 -17.77 4.56 20.79
C LEU A 51 -16.66 4.90 21.79
N GLU A 52 -15.45 5.09 21.29
CA GLU A 52 -14.32 5.62 22.04
C GLU A 52 -13.51 6.58 21.18
N ASP A 53 -12.87 7.55 21.83
CA ASP A 53 -11.95 8.47 21.19
C ASP A 53 -10.57 7.82 21.04
N ARG A 54 -10.03 7.87 19.82
CA ARG A 54 -8.69 7.38 19.47
C ARG A 54 -7.91 8.48 18.78
N THR A 55 -6.59 8.48 18.93
CA THR A 55 -5.70 9.43 18.26
C THR A 55 -5.15 8.82 16.98
N CYS A 56 -5.23 9.55 15.87
CA CYS A 56 -4.69 9.08 14.60
C CYS A 56 -3.16 9.29 14.55
N PRO A 57 -2.35 8.26 14.28
CA PRO A 57 -0.88 8.37 14.31
C PRO A 57 -0.27 9.14 13.12
N ILE A 58 -1.09 9.69 12.22
CA ILE A 58 -0.64 10.36 10.99
C ILE A 58 -0.86 11.86 11.04
N CYS A 59 -1.96 12.30 11.66
CA CYS A 59 -2.33 13.71 11.76
C CYS A 59 -2.57 14.16 13.19
N ASP A 60 -2.34 13.27 14.17
CA ASP A 60 -2.50 13.48 15.61
C ASP A 60 -3.89 13.97 16.07
N ASN A 61 -4.87 13.93 15.17
CA ASN A 61 -6.24 14.28 15.48
C ASN A 61 -6.96 13.15 16.22
N THR A 62 -7.78 13.52 17.19
CA THR A 62 -8.70 12.61 17.87
C THR A 62 -9.91 12.31 17.00
N PHE A 63 -10.35 11.05 16.94
CA PHE A 63 -11.52 10.61 16.20
C PHE A 63 -12.33 9.57 16.98
N ARG A 64 -13.64 9.55 16.77
CA ARG A 64 -14.56 8.57 17.38
C ARG A 64 -14.58 7.28 16.56
N ALA A 65 -14.35 6.15 17.22
CA ALA A 65 -14.40 4.82 16.62
C ALA A 65 -15.20 3.83 17.48
N ALA A 66 -15.81 2.83 16.85
CA ALA A 66 -16.47 1.76 17.60
C ALA A 66 -15.43 0.89 18.33
N LYS A 67 -15.66 0.64 19.62
CA LYS A 67 -14.81 -0.23 20.48
C LYS A 67 -14.64 -1.64 19.91
N THR A 68 -15.66 -2.12 19.20
CA THR A 68 -15.67 -3.45 18.59
C THR A 68 -14.74 -3.57 17.38
N VAL A 69 -14.38 -2.44 16.75
CA VAL A 69 -13.57 -2.42 15.52
C VAL A 69 -12.17 -1.90 15.85
N ARG A 70 -11.14 -2.56 15.31
CA ARG A 70 -9.74 -2.12 15.44
C ARG A 70 -9.36 -1.02 14.43
N GLN A 71 -10.18 0.03 14.33
CA GLN A 71 -9.88 1.18 13.49
C GLN A 71 -8.78 2.05 14.12
N VAL A 72 -7.66 2.21 13.41
CA VAL A 72 -6.47 2.95 13.88
C VAL A 72 -6.39 4.36 13.28
N TYR A 73 -6.91 4.56 12.08
CA TYR A 73 -6.81 5.84 11.36
C TYR A 73 -8.15 6.56 11.36
N CYS A 74 -8.12 7.89 11.46
CA CYS A 74 -9.31 8.72 11.43
C CYS A 74 -10.02 8.69 10.07
N SER A 75 -9.30 8.37 8.99
CA SER A 75 -9.81 8.43 7.63
C SER A 75 -9.07 7.48 6.67
N PRO A 76 -9.66 7.16 5.50
CA PRO A 76 -8.98 6.40 4.45
C PRO A 76 -7.80 7.15 3.81
N THR A 77 -7.73 8.48 3.93
CA THR A 77 -6.54 9.24 3.50
C THR A 77 -5.38 8.97 4.43
N CYS A 78 -5.55 9.17 5.74
CA CYS A 78 -4.51 8.88 6.73
C CYS A 78 -4.06 7.41 6.70
N ARG A 79 -4.98 6.47 6.44
CA ARG A 79 -4.61 5.07 6.22
C ARG A 79 -3.64 4.89 5.04
N ARG A 80 -3.96 5.50 3.88
CA ARG A 80 -3.11 5.44 2.68
C ARG A 80 -1.79 6.16 2.90
N ASP A 81 -1.79 7.23 3.68
CA ASP A 81 -0.57 7.98 4.01
C ASP A 81 0.36 7.15 4.89
N ALA A 82 -0.19 6.44 5.88
CA ALA A 82 0.54 5.48 6.69
C ALA A 82 1.11 4.33 5.85
N GLU A 83 0.34 3.83 4.86
CA GLU A 83 0.82 2.84 3.89
C GLU A 83 2.02 3.39 3.09
N ARG A 84 1.90 4.60 2.53
CA ARG A 84 3.00 5.24 1.79
C ARG A 84 4.24 5.48 2.64
N GLN A 85 4.09 5.90 3.90
CA GLN A 85 5.22 6.08 4.82
C GLN A 85 5.96 4.76 5.08
N ARG A 86 5.22 3.66 5.28
CA ARG A 86 5.84 2.34 5.45
C ARG A 86 6.57 1.90 4.19
N ASP A 87 6.04 2.22 3.01
CA ASP A 87 6.66 1.87 1.74
C ASP A 87 7.96 2.66 1.56
N GLN A 88 7.92 3.98 1.79
CA GLN A 88 9.11 4.84 1.79
C GLN A 88 10.17 4.37 2.79
N ALA A 89 9.78 3.93 4.00
CA ALA A 89 10.72 3.39 4.97
C ALA A 89 11.40 2.10 4.48
N ARG A 90 10.65 1.22 3.78
CA ARG A 90 11.21 0.01 3.17
C ARG A 90 12.14 0.34 2.00
N ASP A 91 11.78 1.32 1.19
CA ASP A 91 12.63 1.78 0.08
C ASP A 91 13.89 2.47 0.59
N ALA A 92 13.80 3.26 1.66
CA ALA A 92 14.96 3.84 2.33
C ALA A 92 15.88 2.76 2.92
N ASP A 93 15.33 1.71 3.54
CA ASP A 93 16.14 0.57 4.01
C ASP A 93 16.83 -0.15 2.84
N ARG A 94 16.12 -0.35 1.72
CA ARG A 94 16.71 -0.91 0.50
C ARG A 94 17.86 -0.04 -0.01
N ALA A 95 17.64 1.27 -0.11
CA ALA A 95 18.63 2.23 -0.59
C ALA A 95 19.87 2.24 0.32
N ARG A 96 19.67 2.20 1.65
CA ARG A 96 20.76 2.03 2.63
C ARG A 96 21.59 0.76 2.40
N ARG A 97 20.97 -0.37 2.07
CA ARG A 97 21.68 -1.62 1.78
C ARG A 97 22.47 -1.56 0.48
N LEU A 98 22.01 -0.79 -0.50
CA LEU A 98 22.67 -0.60 -1.80
C LEU A 98 23.75 0.50 -1.75
N GLY A 99 23.91 1.20 -0.62
CA GLY A 99 24.81 2.35 -0.52
C GLY A 99 24.27 3.60 -1.22
N GLU A 100 23.03 3.55 -1.71
CA GLU A 100 22.30 4.69 -2.26
C GLU A 100 21.70 5.45 -1.07
N ASN A 101 22.52 6.27 -0.42
CA ASN A 101 21.98 7.18 0.58
C ASN A 101 21.04 8.15 -0.16
N PRO A 102 19.75 8.32 0.25
CA PRO A 102 18.89 9.31 -0.37
C PRO A 102 19.56 10.66 -0.17
N LEU A 103 20.09 11.22 -1.26
CA LEU A 103 20.57 12.60 -1.24
C LEU A 103 19.40 13.44 -0.71
N PRO A 104 19.61 14.24 0.36
CA PRO A 104 18.57 15.14 0.82
C PRO A 104 18.12 15.93 -0.41
N GLN A 105 16.81 15.92 -0.65
CA GLN A 105 16.19 16.63 -1.76
C GLN A 105 16.87 17.98 -1.85
N ARG A 106 17.56 18.21 -2.97
CA ARG A 106 18.24 19.47 -3.28
C ARG A 106 17.24 20.58 -3.01
N THR A 107 17.34 21.17 -1.82
CA THR A 107 16.84 22.50 -1.56
C THR A 107 17.49 23.34 -2.64
N ALA A 108 16.64 24.03 -3.39
CA ALA A 108 17.08 24.91 -4.46
C ALA A 108 18.29 25.74 -3.97
N PRO A 109 19.32 25.95 -4.81
CA PRO A 109 20.45 26.78 -4.41
C PRO A 109 19.90 28.14 -3.93
N PRO A 110 20.43 28.70 -2.82
CA PRO A 110 19.98 29.99 -2.34
C PRO A 110 20.20 31.00 -3.47
N ALA A 111 19.15 31.78 -3.76
CA ALA A 111 19.19 32.85 -4.74
C ALA A 111 20.39 33.74 -4.42
N LEU A 112 21.33 33.83 -5.37
CA LEU A 112 22.43 34.80 -5.31
C LEU A 112 21.84 36.23 -5.29
N PRO A 113 22.45 37.18 -4.56
CA PRO A 113 21.93 38.54 -4.46
C PRO A 113 21.89 39.22 -5.83
N GLU A 114 20.75 39.85 -6.06
CA GLU A 114 20.39 40.70 -7.18
C GLU A 114 21.40 41.86 -7.33
N LEU A 115 22.31 41.74 -8.31
CA LEU A 115 23.04 42.89 -8.83
C LEU A 115 22.21 43.51 -9.94
N THR A 116 21.63 44.65 -9.58
CA THR A 116 21.00 45.66 -10.43
C THR A 116 21.88 45.96 -11.65
N GLU A 117 21.29 46.03 -12.85
CA GLU A 117 21.26 47.24 -13.71
C GLU A 117 20.78 46.97 -15.17
N PRO A 118 20.32 48.02 -15.90
CA PRO A 118 19.02 47.99 -16.60
C PRO A 118 19.06 47.80 -18.14
N SER A 119 17.86 47.51 -18.66
CA SER A 119 17.30 47.66 -20.02
C SER A 119 18.21 48.03 -21.19
N ILE A 120 18.30 47.14 -22.19
CA ILE A 120 18.24 47.53 -23.62
C ILE A 120 17.42 46.49 -24.39
N MET A 121 16.33 46.94 -25.01
CA MET A 121 15.57 46.17 -26.00
C MET A 121 16.43 45.87 -27.23
N THR A 122 16.42 44.62 -27.71
CA THR A 122 16.29 44.34 -29.15
C THR A 122 16.01 42.86 -29.39
N ARG A 123 14.83 42.58 -29.95
CA ARG A 123 14.53 41.32 -30.63
C ARG A 123 15.20 41.34 -32.01
N PRO A 124 15.81 40.24 -32.45
CA PRO A 124 15.49 39.76 -33.80
C PRO A 124 15.21 38.25 -33.84
N PRO A 125 14.58 37.77 -34.92
CA PRO A 125 13.98 36.44 -34.97
C PRO A 125 14.97 35.37 -35.44
N ASN A 126 14.66 34.12 -35.04
CA ASN A 126 14.98 32.89 -35.75
C ASN A 126 16.44 32.42 -35.77
N ARG A 127 16.79 31.46 -34.90
CA ARG A 127 17.95 30.58 -35.09
C ARG A 127 17.48 29.13 -34.94
N PRO A 128 17.63 28.28 -35.97
CA PRO A 128 17.18 26.89 -35.89
C PRO A 128 18.00 26.12 -34.85
N LEU A 129 17.30 25.25 -34.12
CA LEU A 129 17.86 24.25 -33.22
C LEU A 129 18.83 23.34 -33.98
N LEU A 130 20.14 23.63 -33.93
CA LEU A 130 21.13 22.56 -34.07
C LEU A 130 21.11 21.77 -32.76
N ARG A 131 20.31 20.71 -32.78
CA ARG A 131 20.45 19.57 -31.87
C ARG A 131 21.89 19.08 -31.98
N PRO A 132 22.70 19.09 -30.91
CA PRO A 132 23.97 18.37 -30.93
C PRO A 132 23.62 16.90 -31.15
N GLN A 133 23.98 16.37 -32.33
CA GLN A 133 23.97 14.93 -32.50
C GLN A 133 25.05 14.37 -31.57
N ALA A 134 24.64 13.45 -30.70
CA ALA A 134 25.58 12.64 -29.94
C ALA A 134 26.48 11.92 -30.95
N PRO A 135 27.81 11.89 -30.75
CA PRO A 135 28.68 11.11 -31.63
C PRO A 135 28.25 9.65 -31.57
N GLU A 136 27.83 9.13 -32.72
CA GLU A 136 27.54 7.72 -32.94
C GLU A 136 28.82 6.94 -32.65
N ARG A 137 28.86 6.25 -31.51
CA ARG A 137 30.00 5.42 -31.14
C ARG A 137 29.85 4.06 -31.81
N ASP A 138 30.96 3.61 -32.40
CA ASP A 138 31.08 2.32 -33.07
C ASP A 138 30.64 1.18 -32.11
N PRO A 139 29.64 0.35 -32.47
CA PRO A 139 29.08 -0.70 -31.61
C PRO A 139 30.06 -1.77 -31.12
N LEU A 140 31.29 -1.79 -31.65
CA LEU A 140 32.32 -2.78 -31.30
C LEU A 140 33.42 -2.22 -30.41
N GLU A 141 33.33 -0.97 -29.97
CA GLU A 141 34.30 -0.39 -29.04
C GLU A 141 34.20 -1.04 -27.64
N PRO A 142 35.31 -1.55 -27.10
CA PRO A 142 35.33 -2.23 -25.80
C PRO A 142 34.90 -1.29 -24.67
N THR A 143 33.82 -1.64 -23.97
CA THR A 143 33.19 -0.78 -22.97
C THR A 143 33.95 -0.76 -21.64
N ALA A 144 34.65 -1.86 -21.31
CA ALA A 144 35.54 -1.93 -20.16
C ALA A 144 36.44 -3.17 -20.22
N THR A 145 37.64 -3.10 -19.63
CA THR A 145 38.51 -4.24 -19.36
C THR A 145 38.60 -4.46 -17.84
N ARG A 146 38.52 -5.72 -17.39
CA ARG A 146 38.78 -6.11 -15.97
C ARG A 146 39.69 -7.34 -15.95
N ASP A 147 40.46 -7.50 -14.88
CA ASP A 147 41.26 -8.72 -14.69
C ASP A 147 40.39 -9.86 -14.15
N CYS A 148 40.55 -11.04 -14.73
CA CYS A 148 39.84 -12.24 -14.29
C CYS A 148 40.27 -12.61 -12.85
N PRO A 149 39.33 -12.82 -11.90
CA PRO A 149 39.66 -13.12 -10.52
C PRO A 149 40.33 -14.49 -10.31
N HIS A 150 40.42 -15.33 -11.36
CA HIS A 150 40.98 -16.68 -11.28
C HIS A 150 42.41 -16.78 -11.80
N CYS A 151 42.77 -16.00 -12.81
CA CYS A 151 44.09 -16.05 -13.46
C CYS A 151 44.75 -14.69 -13.63
N HIS A 152 44.10 -13.60 -13.20
CA HIS A 152 44.58 -12.21 -13.30
C HIS A 152 44.97 -11.76 -14.72
N GLN A 153 44.41 -12.40 -15.74
CA GLN A 153 44.56 -11.96 -17.12
C GLN A 153 43.46 -10.95 -17.50
N PRO A 154 43.77 -9.96 -18.34
CA PRO A 154 42.81 -8.94 -18.73
C PRO A 154 41.71 -9.55 -19.61
N VAL A 155 40.45 -9.34 -19.24
CA VAL A 155 39.27 -9.73 -20.02
C VAL A 155 38.49 -8.49 -20.47
N THR A 156 38.13 -8.48 -21.75
CA THR A 156 37.40 -7.37 -22.39
C THR A 156 35.90 -7.61 -22.34
N ILE A 157 35.15 -6.66 -21.81
CA ILE A 157 33.69 -6.71 -21.70
C ILE A 157 33.10 -5.89 -22.85
N VAL A 158 32.41 -6.59 -23.76
CA VAL A 158 31.66 -5.97 -24.85
C VAL A 158 30.20 -5.89 -24.44
N ALA A 159 29.65 -4.67 -24.37
CA ALA A 159 28.23 -4.46 -24.11
C ALA A 159 27.45 -4.68 -25.41
N LEU A 160 26.91 -5.88 -25.61
CA LEU A 160 25.97 -6.12 -26.70
C LEU A 160 24.68 -5.38 -26.37
N LEU A 161 24.45 -4.27 -27.08
CA LEU A 161 23.17 -3.57 -27.08
C LEU A 161 22.12 -4.48 -27.73
N ALA A 162 21.55 -5.40 -26.97
CA ALA A 162 20.37 -6.14 -27.38
C ALA A 162 19.23 -5.12 -27.47
N THR A 163 18.69 -4.93 -28.67
CA THR A 163 17.45 -4.17 -28.85
C THR A 163 16.34 -4.82 -28.01
N PRO A 164 15.42 -4.02 -27.43
CA PRO A 164 14.36 -4.54 -26.54
C PRO A 164 13.46 -5.59 -27.21
N GLU A 165 13.44 -5.66 -28.54
CA GLU A 165 12.74 -6.66 -29.34
C GLU A 165 13.25 -8.09 -29.07
N ALA A 166 14.57 -8.26 -28.86
CA ALA A 166 15.20 -9.58 -28.69
C ALA A 166 15.08 -10.14 -27.26
N ALA A 167 14.69 -9.31 -26.28
CA ALA A 167 14.56 -9.70 -24.88
C ALA A 167 13.13 -10.15 -24.49
N ARG A 168 12.19 -10.19 -25.45
CA ARG A 168 10.84 -10.71 -25.20
C ARG A 168 10.82 -12.22 -25.38
N PRO A 169 10.69 -13.03 -24.31
CA PRO A 169 10.30 -14.41 -24.48
C PRO A 169 8.88 -14.42 -25.08
N THR A 170 8.74 -14.88 -26.32
CA THR A 170 7.45 -15.19 -26.92
C THR A 170 6.88 -16.40 -26.20
N VAL A 171 6.10 -16.14 -25.14
CA VAL A 171 5.30 -17.17 -24.49
C VAL A 171 4.16 -17.48 -25.47
N HIS A 172 4.28 -18.56 -26.24
CA HIS A 172 3.15 -19.05 -27.03
C HIS A 172 2.03 -19.44 -26.07
N THR A 173 0.94 -18.67 -26.07
CA THR A 173 -0.22 -18.75 -25.17
C THR A 173 -1.11 -19.98 -25.43
N THR A 174 -0.52 -21.12 -25.74
CA THR A 174 -1.21 -22.39 -26.02
C THR A 174 -0.65 -23.52 -25.16
N ILE A 175 -0.47 -23.28 -23.86
CA ILE A 175 -0.34 -24.37 -22.88
C ILE A 175 -1.42 -24.13 -21.81
N PRO A 176 -2.51 -24.91 -21.82
CA PRO A 176 -3.62 -24.75 -20.90
C PRO A 176 -3.33 -25.51 -19.59
N ASP A 177 -2.27 -25.17 -18.85
CA ASP A 177 -2.10 -25.79 -17.52
C ASP A 177 -1.17 -25.04 -16.56
N ILE A 178 -1.33 -23.73 -16.44
CA ILE A 178 -0.70 -22.97 -15.35
C ILE A 178 -1.79 -22.52 -14.39
N VAL A 179 -2.10 -23.38 -13.41
CA VAL A 179 -2.99 -23.05 -12.29
C VAL A 179 -2.21 -22.18 -11.29
N PRO A 180 -2.63 -20.94 -11.02
CA PRO A 180 -1.98 -20.10 -10.03
C PRO A 180 -2.22 -20.67 -8.63
N LEU A 181 -1.15 -21.07 -7.93
CA LEU A 181 -1.21 -21.48 -6.54
C LEU A 181 -1.64 -20.30 -5.67
N ARG A 182 -2.89 -20.31 -5.21
CA ARG A 182 -3.39 -19.38 -4.21
C ARG A 182 -2.68 -19.63 -2.88
N ARG A 183 -2.10 -18.59 -2.28
CA ARG A 183 -1.66 -18.65 -0.88
C ARG A 183 -2.90 -18.63 0.02
N ALA A 184 -3.07 -19.68 0.82
CA ALA A 184 -4.09 -19.77 1.86
C ALA A 184 -3.76 -18.81 3.03
N PRO A 185 -4.78 -18.34 3.78
CA PRO A 185 -4.64 -17.36 4.86
C PRO A 185 -3.85 -17.87 6.06
#